data_AF-A0A1L8QSX1-F1
#
_entry.id   AF-A0A1L8QSX1-F1
#
_cell.length_a   1.000
_cell.length_b   1.000
_cell.length_c   1.000
_cell.angle_alpha   90.00
_cell.angle_beta   90.00
_cell.angle_gamma   90.00
#
_symmetry.space_group_name_H-M   'P 1'
#
loop_
_entity.id
_entity.type
_entity.pdbx_description
1 polymer ?
#
loop_
_entity_poly.entity_id
_entity_poly.type
_entity_poly.pdbx_seq_one_letter_code
_entity_poly.pdbx_strand_id
1 'polypeptide(L)' 'MKQKSLVIWLLKGETLKFECVENIENNDTELKFDYFGVSTQVKRSAVFNQINIAGFALEQ' A
#
# COMPACT_ATOMS: atom_id res chain seq x y z
N MET A 1 -1.05 10.46 -16.41
CA MET A 1 -0.41 9.32 -15.70
C MET A 1 -1.53 8.50 -15.08
N LYS A 2 -1.56 7.18 -15.26
CA LYS A 2 -2.56 6.34 -14.59
C LYS A 2 -2.29 6.39 -13.08
N GLN A 3 -3.30 6.73 -12.30
CA GLN A 3 -3.24 6.56 -10.85
C GLN A 3 -3.23 5.06 -10.55
N LYS A 4 -2.27 4.62 -9.74
CA LYS A 4 -2.18 3.23 -9.31
C LYS A 4 -2.89 3.08 -7.96
N SER A 5 -3.58 1.96 -7.81
CA SER A 5 -4.17 1.52 -6.54
C SER A 5 -3.41 0.33 -5.98
N LEU A 6 -3.22 0.29 -4.67
CA LEU A 6 -2.63 -0.83 -3.95
C LEU A 6 -3.66 -1.43 -3.00
N VAL A 7 -3.82 -2.75 -3.07
CA VAL A 7 -4.61 -3.53 -2.10
C VAL A 7 -3.65 -4.34 -1.25
N ILE A 8 -3.85 -4.33 0.08
CA ILE A 8 -3.10 -5.15 1.03
C ILE A 8 -4.09 -6.01 1.80
N TRP A 9 -3.82 -7.32 1.86
CA TRP A 9 -4.55 -8.26 2.71
C TRP A 9 -3.78 -8.49 4.00
N LEU A 10 -4.46 -8.35 5.14
CA LEU A 10 -3.89 -8.63 6.46
C LEU A 10 -4.14 -10.08 6.85
N LEU A 11 -3.32 -10.60 7.77
CA LEU A 11 -3.36 -12.00 8.21
C LEU A 11 -4.70 -12.43 8.83
N LYS A 12 -5.48 -11.48 9.37
CA LYS A 12 -6.80 -11.76 9.99
C LYS A 12 -7.97 -11.57 9.03
N GLY A 13 -7.69 -11.34 7.74
CA GLY A 13 -8.70 -11.26 6.68
C GLY A 13 -9.16 -9.84 6.36
N GLU A 14 -8.66 -8.81 7.05
CA GLU A 14 -8.95 -7.43 6.68
C GLU A 14 -8.28 -7.07 5.34
N THR A 15 -8.91 -6.17 4.60
CA THR A 15 -8.40 -5.65 3.34
C THR A 15 -8.24 -4.14 3.45
N LEU A 16 -7.06 -3.63 3.09
CA LEU A 16 -6.75 -2.21 3.00
C LEU A 16 -6.62 -1.81 1.54
N LYS A 17 -7.15 -0.64 1.17
CA LYS A 17 -6.99 -0.05 -0.16
C LYS A 17 -6.33 1.31 -0.04
N PHE A 18 -5.29 1.52 -0.84
CA PHE A 18 -4.60 2.79 -0.97
C PHE A 18 -4.71 3.28 -2.41
N GLU A 19 -5.04 4.56 -2.55
CA GLU A 19 -5.22 5.23 -3.84
C GLU A 19 -4.08 6.21 -4.11
N CYS A 20 -3.80 6.44 -5.40
CA CYS A 20 -2.71 7.31 -5.84
C CYS A 20 -1.36 6.89 -5.23
N VAL A 21 -1.03 5.60 -5.29
CA VAL A 21 0.24 5.10 -4.74
C VAL A 21 1.43 5.38 -5.65
N GLU A 22 2.54 5.77 -5.03
CA GLU A 22 3.80 6.14 -5.69
C GLU A 22 4.99 5.57 -4.90
N ASN A 23 6.19 5.60 -5.49
CA ASN A 23 7.44 5.23 -4.83
C ASN A 23 7.38 3.87 -4.11
N ILE A 24 6.81 2.88 -4.79
CA ILE A 24 6.65 1.54 -4.22
C ILE A 24 8.01 0.84 -4.21
N GLU A 25 8.46 0.48 -3.01
CA GLU A 25 9.63 -0.35 -2.79
C GLU A 25 9.20 -1.63 -2.08
N ASN A 26 9.55 -2.76 -2.66
CA ASN A 26 9.21 -4.07 -2.13
C ASN A 26 10.48 -4.90 -1.97
N ASN A 27 10.79 -5.30 -0.74
CA ASN A 27 11.89 -6.21 -0.43
C ASN A 27 11.40 -7.35 0.48
N ASP A 28 12.30 -8.26 0.83
CA ASP A 28 11.99 -9.47 1.61
C ASP A 28 11.42 -9.18 3.01
N THR A 29 11.65 -7.98 3.55
CA THR A 29 11.23 -7.59 4.91
C THR A 29 10.10 -6.59 4.94
N GLU A 30 10.03 -5.70 3.95
CA GLU A 30 9.18 -4.51 3.99
C GLU A 30 8.55 -4.20 2.62
N LEU A 31 7.31 -3.69 2.69
CA LEU A 31 6.63 -3.00 1.61
C LEU A 31 6.48 -1.52 1.99
N LYS A 32 7.09 -0.63 1.22
CA LYS A 32 7.05 0.82 1.40
C LYS A 32 6.40 1.49 0.20
N PHE A 33 5.61 2.52 0.46
CA PHE A 33 4.99 3.32 -0.59
C PHE A 33 4.50 4.65 -0.04
N ASP A 34 4.38 5.64 -0.92
CA ASP A 34 3.66 6.86 -0.66
C ASP A 34 2.22 6.73 -1.15
N TYR A 35 1.28 7.39 -0.47
CA TYR A 35 -0.13 7.46 -0.88
C TYR A 35 -0.74 8.82 -0.59
N PHE A 36 -1.81 9.16 -1.31
CA PHE A 36 -2.60 10.34 -1.04
C PHE A 36 -3.84 9.97 -0.21
N GLY A 37 -3.90 10.45 1.03
CA GLY A 37 -5.07 10.23 1.89
C GLY A 37 -6.26 11.05 1.43
N VAL A 38 -7.19 10.46 0.68
CA VAL A 38 -8.35 11.16 0.08
C VAL A 38 -9.19 11.92 1.11
N SER A 39 -9.43 11.34 2.29
CA SER A 39 -10.21 12.00 3.35
C SER A 39 -9.45 13.11 4.05
N THR A 40 -8.12 13.02 4.10
CA THR A 40 -7.28 13.98 4.84
C THR A 40 -6.60 14.99 3.93
N GLN A 41 -6.62 14.80 2.61
CA GLN A 41 -5.93 15.62 1.61
C GLN A 41 -4.43 15.77 1.89
N VAL A 42 -3.81 14.72 2.43
CA VAL A 42 -2.41 14.74 2.89
C VAL A 42 -1.67 13.54 2.31
N LYS A 43 -0.47 13.78 1.78
CA LYS A 43 0.45 12.74 1.33
C LYS A 43 1.15 12.12 2.54
N ARG A 44 1.24 10.79 2.57
CA ARG A 44 1.88 10.03 3.64
C ARG A 44 2.72 8.91 3.06
N SER A 45 3.74 8.52 3.80
CA SER A 45 4.51 7.29 3.55
C SER A 45 4.01 6.20 4.49
N ALA A 46 3.84 4.99 3.96
CA ALA A 46 3.47 3.80 4.71
C ALA A 46 4.58 2.76 4.63
N VAL A 47 4.72 2.00 5.72
CA VAL A 47 5.64 0.85 5.80
C VAL A 47 4.87 -0.32 6.41
N PHE A 48 4.90 -1.46 5.71
CA PHE A 48 4.35 -2.72 6.20
C PHE A 48 5.48 -3.76 6.27
N ASN A 49 5.59 -4.48 7.38
CA ASN A 49 6.45 -5.65 7.46
C ASN A 49 5.80 -6.80 6.67
N GLN A 50 6.56 -7.46 5.79
CA GLN A 50 6.08 -8.59 4.98
C GLN A 50 5.50 -9.71 5.83
N ILE A 51 6.13 -9.99 6.99
CA ILE A 51 5.67 -11.02 7.93
C ILE A 51 4.28 -10.75 8.53
N ASN A 52 3.76 -9.52 8.41
CA ASN A 52 2.50 -9.08 9.02
C ASN A 52 1.38 -8.88 7.98
N ILE A 53 1.63 -9.12 6.70
CA ILE A 53 0.63 -9.05 5.64
C ILE A 53 0.50 -10.41 4.98
N ALA A 54 -0.72 -10.77 4.56
CA ALA A 54 -0.97 -12.00 3.81
C ALA A 54 -0.56 -11.86 2.34
N GLY A 55 -0.56 -10.64 1.82
CA GLY A 55 -0.12 -10.31 0.47
C GLY A 55 -0.58 -8.92 0.04
N PHE A 56 -0.24 -8.54 -1.18
CA PHE A 56 -0.69 -7.29 -1.79
C PHE A 56 -0.84 -7.41 -3.32
N ALA A 57 -1.59 -6.50 -3.92
CA ALA A 57 -1.74 -6.40 -5.37
C ALA A 57 -1.72 -4.94 -5.84
N LEU A 58 -0.99 -4.67 -6.92
CA LEU A 58 -0.86 -3.35 -7.55
C LEU A 58 -1.63 -3.31 -8.88
N GLU A 59 -2.45 -2.28 -9.07
CA GLU A 59 -3.20 -2.04 -10.31
C GLU A 59 -2.28 -1.71 -11.50
N GLN A 60 -2.64 -2.21 -12.69
CA GLN A 60 -1.87 -2.09 -13.96
C GLN A 60 -2.32 -0.95 -14.89
#